data_AF-A0A3B3CFL0-F1
#
_entry.id   AF-A0A3B3CFL0-F1
#
_cell.length_a   1.000
_cell.length_b   1.000
_cell.length_c   1.000
_cell.angle_alpha   90.00
_cell.angle_beta   90.00
_cell.angle_gamma   90.00
#
_symmetry.space_group_name_H-M   'P 1'
#
loop_
_entity.id
_entity.type
_entity.pdbx_description
1 polymer ?
#
loop_
_entity_poly.entity_id
_entity_poly.type
_entity_poly.pdbx_seq_one_letter_code
_entity_poly.pdbx_strand_id
1 'polypeptide(L)'
;MDVCGRNPNRTAPVNEDTPRQADVPLCSRTNGWTWPPHPFQLLAWLLYLYFAITGFGVFVPLLPTHWIPAGRCLLLHLNFKCTGIVFAVHLCVHVMAVSVDPADYNVRMKSSRGPVPAFDRSKHAHVIENCHCYLCQVDVGPKSKHCSSCNKCVANFDHHCRWLNNCVGSRNYRLFLHSVVSALLGVCLVLVFASYVFIEFFLDPSKLRTDKHFLGKNETGVWFVFLPVAPLRSAAAVIPGLAAVTVSLALLSFVLLCHLLFFHIYLNEMIWTTVRKYPRTTQRNWSMVLRELGPQ
;
A
#
# COMPACT_ATOMS: atom_id res chain seq x y z
N MET A 1 13.81 -20.61 20.89
CA MET A 1 12.82 -20.32 19.83
C MET A 1 13.50 -19.41 18.84
N ASP A 2 14.14 -19.97 17.81
CA ASP A 2 14.84 -19.16 16.81
C ASP A 2 13.83 -18.45 15.92
N VAL A 3 13.65 -17.16 16.20
CA VAL A 3 12.76 -16.27 15.46
C VAL A 3 13.32 -16.11 14.06
N CYS A 4 12.54 -16.56 13.06
CA CYS A 4 12.94 -16.61 11.66
C CYS A 4 13.75 -15.38 11.21
N GLY A 5 15.04 -15.63 11.01
CA GLY A 5 16.01 -14.62 10.59
C GLY A 5 15.74 -14.09 9.19
N ARG A 6 16.56 -13.12 8.78
CA ARG A 6 16.51 -12.45 7.48
C ARG A 6 16.49 -13.49 6.34
N ASN A 7 15.33 -13.72 5.71
CA ASN A 7 15.13 -14.72 4.66
C ASN A 7 16.24 -14.61 3.58
N PRO A 8 17.20 -15.57 3.49
CA PRO A 8 18.26 -15.51 2.49
C PRO A 8 17.68 -15.72 1.09
N ASN A 9 18.25 -15.03 0.10
CA ASN A 9 17.79 -15.12 -1.28
C ASN A 9 18.25 -16.43 -1.94
N ARG A 10 17.59 -17.56 -1.64
CA ARG A 10 17.92 -18.91 -2.16
C ARG A 10 17.68 -19.11 -3.67
N THR A 11 17.36 -18.04 -4.43
CA THR A 11 17.45 -18.03 -5.90
C THR A 11 18.76 -17.44 -6.43
N ALA A 12 19.63 -16.88 -5.60
CA ALA A 12 21.00 -16.53 -5.98
C ALA A 12 21.83 -17.81 -6.27
N PRO A 13 22.85 -17.76 -7.15
CA PRO A 13 23.81 -18.86 -7.25
C PRO A 13 24.58 -19.01 -5.93
N VAL A 14 24.90 -20.24 -5.56
CA VAL A 14 25.72 -20.54 -4.37
C VAL A 14 27.17 -20.54 -4.81
N ASN A 15 27.99 -19.64 -4.25
CA ASN A 15 29.44 -19.71 -4.40
C ASN A 15 29.99 -20.74 -3.41
N GLU A 16 30.90 -21.61 -3.85
CA GLU A 16 31.42 -22.74 -3.06
C GLU A 16 32.13 -22.32 -1.76
N ASP A 17 32.71 -21.12 -1.73
CA ASP A 17 33.38 -20.56 -0.54
C ASP A 17 32.44 -20.06 0.56
N THR A 18 31.11 -20.07 0.33
CA THR A 18 30.15 -19.66 1.35
C THR A 18 29.96 -20.82 2.33
N PRO A 19 30.20 -20.65 3.65
CA PRO A 19 29.92 -21.69 4.62
C PRO A 19 28.48 -22.19 4.44
N ARG A 20 28.26 -23.51 4.51
CA ARG A 20 26.91 -24.10 4.51
C ARG A 20 26.15 -23.57 5.72
N GLN A 21 25.52 -22.42 5.56
CA GLN A 21 24.82 -21.72 6.60
C GLN A 21 23.69 -22.65 7.03
N ALA A 22 23.78 -23.14 8.28
CA ALA A 22 22.95 -24.21 8.81
C ALA A 22 21.48 -23.97 8.47
N ASP A 23 20.72 -25.05 8.20
CA ASP A 23 19.34 -24.97 7.69
C ASP A 23 18.38 -24.30 8.67
N VAL A 24 18.42 -22.97 8.70
CA VAL A 24 17.46 -22.12 9.40
C VAL A 24 16.09 -22.41 8.78
N PRO A 25 15.08 -22.79 9.59
CA PRO A 25 13.73 -22.98 9.10
C PRO A 25 13.23 -21.71 8.41
N LEU A 26 13.18 -21.72 7.09
CA LEU A 26 12.71 -20.60 6.28
C LEU A 26 11.20 -20.44 6.46
N CYS A 27 10.79 -19.50 7.32
CA CYS A 27 9.40 -19.08 7.40
C CYS A 27 8.94 -18.54 6.05
N SER A 28 8.07 -19.29 5.38
CA SER A 28 7.26 -18.76 4.29
C SER A 28 6.37 -17.64 4.83
N ARG A 29 6.45 -16.45 4.22
CA ARG A 29 5.69 -15.27 4.64
C ARG A 29 4.22 -15.47 4.28
N THR A 30 3.37 -15.74 5.26
CA THR A 30 1.93 -15.96 5.02
C THR A 30 1.23 -14.69 4.55
N ASN A 31 1.49 -13.54 5.18
CA ASN A 31 0.90 -12.26 4.81
C ASN A 31 1.79 -11.07 5.23
N GLY A 32 1.27 -9.85 5.16
CA GLY A 32 2.01 -8.64 5.50
C GLY A 32 2.30 -8.44 7.00
N TRP A 33 1.70 -9.25 7.87
CA TRP A 33 1.94 -9.22 9.32
C TRP A 33 3.05 -10.17 9.77
N THR A 34 3.56 -11.05 8.90
CA THR A 34 4.68 -11.93 9.26
C THR A 34 5.93 -11.10 9.57
N TRP A 35 6.64 -11.44 10.65
CA TRP A 35 7.88 -10.75 11.01
C TRP A 35 9.02 -11.06 10.01
N PRO A 36 9.92 -10.11 9.70
CA PRO A 36 9.92 -8.70 10.09
C PRO A 36 8.97 -7.82 9.25
N PRO A 37 8.49 -6.68 9.79
CA PRO A 37 7.86 -5.62 9.01
C PRO A 37 8.86 -4.98 8.05
N HIS A 38 8.41 -4.56 6.88
CA HIS A 38 9.25 -3.79 5.95
C HIS A 38 9.21 -2.30 6.34
N PRO A 39 10.33 -1.54 6.34
CA PRO A 39 10.33 -0.12 6.71
C PRO A 39 9.28 0.74 5.98
N PHE A 40 9.07 0.50 4.67
CA PHE A 40 8.01 1.15 3.90
C PHE A 40 6.57 0.85 4.38
N GLN A 41 6.30 -0.32 4.97
CA GLN A 41 5.00 -0.61 5.60
C GLN A 41 4.78 0.26 6.84
N LEU A 42 5.81 0.41 7.68
CA LEU A 42 5.76 1.29 8.85
C LEU A 42 5.61 2.76 8.42
N LEU A 43 6.33 3.18 7.38
CA LEU A 43 6.21 4.53 6.80
C LEU A 43 4.79 4.82 6.28
N ALA A 44 4.13 3.85 5.63
CA ALA A 44 2.74 4.01 5.19
C ALA A 44 1.78 4.24 6.38
N TRP A 45 1.95 3.50 7.48
CA TRP A 45 1.11 3.70 8.67
C TRP A 45 1.40 5.02 9.38
N LEU A 46 2.66 5.44 9.45
CA LEU A 46 3.03 6.76 9.98
C LEU A 46 2.45 7.90 9.15
N LEU A 47 2.50 7.80 7.82
CA LEU A 47 1.86 8.78 6.92
C LEU A 47 0.34 8.79 7.05
N TYR A 48 -0.31 7.62 7.13
CA TYR A 48 -1.76 7.52 7.36
C TYR A 48 -2.17 8.17 8.70
N LEU A 49 -1.47 7.85 9.78
CA LEU A 49 -1.72 8.43 11.11
C LEU A 49 -1.48 9.94 11.10
N TYR A 50 -0.38 10.42 10.48
CA TYR A 50 -0.10 11.84 10.32
C TYR A 50 -1.25 12.55 9.59
N PHE A 51 -1.64 12.09 8.41
CA PHE A 51 -2.71 12.71 7.62
C PHE A 51 -4.08 12.65 8.31
N ALA A 52 -4.38 11.58 9.05
CA ALA A 52 -5.60 11.51 9.86
C ALA A 52 -5.57 12.53 11.02
N ILE A 53 -4.48 12.58 11.78
CA ILE A 53 -4.34 13.46 12.94
C ILE A 53 -4.36 14.94 12.51
N THR A 54 -3.63 15.32 11.46
CA THR A 54 -3.63 16.70 10.97
C THR A 54 -4.94 17.06 10.25
N GLY A 55 -5.51 16.14 9.48
CA GLY A 55 -6.80 16.31 8.83
C GLY A 55 -7.96 16.56 9.80
N PHE A 56 -8.25 15.60 10.69
CA PHE A 56 -9.37 15.69 11.63
C PHE A 56 -9.09 16.58 12.84
N GLY A 57 -7.83 16.70 13.26
CA GLY A 57 -7.44 17.49 14.43
C GLY A 57 -7.18 18.97 14.12
N VAL A 58 -6.73 19.31 12.91
CA VAL A 58 -6.32 20.69 12.57
C VAL A 58 -7.11 21.24 11.38
N PHE A 59 -7.01 20.63 10.20
CA PHE A 59 -7.51 21.29 8.99
C PHE A 59 -9.03 21.31 8.88
N VAL A 60 -9.71 20.18 9.08
CA VAL A 60 -11.18 20.12 8.99
C VAL A 60 -11.85 21.04 10.04
N PRO A 61 -11.42 21.09 11.33
CA PRO A 61 -11.97 22.03 12.30
C PRO A 61 -11.75 23.52 12.00
N LEU A 62 -10.74 23.87 11.20
CA LEU A 62 -10.44 25.26 10.80
C LEU A 62 -11.20 25.71 9.55
N LEU A 63 -11.95 24.83 8.87
CA LEU A 63 -12.69 25.20 7.66
C LEU A 63 -13.86 26.17 7.98
N PRO A 64 -14.00 27.29 7.24
CA PRO A 64 -14.99 28.32 7.53
C PRO A 64 -16.42 27.85 7.29
N THR A 65 -17.26 28.10 8.28
CA THR A 65 -18.66 27.64 8.34
C THR A 65 -19.66 28.49 7.54
N HIS A 66 -19.22 29.26 6.56
CA HIS A 66 -20.09 30.10 5.73
C HIS A 66 -21.30 29.32 5.13
N TRP A 67 -22.56 29.78 5.17
CA TRP A 67 -23.11 31.03 5.72
C TRP A 67 -24.21 30.82 6.79
N ILE A 68 -25.19 29.92 6.56
CA ILE A 68 -26.49 29.92 7.25
C ILE A 68 -26.46 29.10 8.58
N PRO A 69 -26.95 29.61 9.73
CA PRO A 69 -26.87 28.92 11.03
C PRO A 69 -27.33 27.45 11.10
N ALA A 70 -28.34 27.05 10.34
CA ALA A 70 -28.79 25.65 10.27
C ALA A 70 -27.94 24.78 9.31
N GLY A 71 -27.52 25.34 8.16
CA GLY A 71 -26.61 24.66 7.22
C GLY A 71 -25.15 24.59 7.69
N ARG A 72 -24.74 25.52 8.56
CA ARG A 72 -23.42 25.66 9.19
C ARG A 72 -22.92 24.35 9.79
N CYS A 73 -23.74 23.76 10.65
CA CYS A 73 -23.42 22.52 11.34
C CYS A 73 -23.36 21.36 10.33
N LEU A 74 -24.32 21.33 9.39
CA LEU A 74 -24.46 20.25 8.42
C LEU A 74 -23.26 20.16 7.46
N LEU A 75 -22.75 21.26 6.91
CA LEU A 75 -21.63 21.21 5.95
C LEU A 75 -20.32 20.78 6.62
N LEU A 76 -20.01 21.28 7.82
CA LEU A 76 -18.81 20.87 8.55
C LEU A 76 -18.92 19.41 9.00
N HIS A 77 -20.08 18.99 9.53
CA HIS A 77 -20.34 17.58 9.83
C HIS A 77 -20.31 16.68 8.60
N LEU A 78 -20.76 17.15 7.43
CA LEU A 78 -20.71 16.39 6.19
C LEU A 78 -19.26 16.20 5.74
N ASN A 79 -18.45 17.26 5.71
CA ASN A 79 -17.01 17.15 5.40
C ASN A 79 -16.29 16.22 6.38
N PHE A 80 -16.55 16.36 7.68
CA PHE A 80 -15.97 15.48 8.71
C PHE A 80 -16.40 14.01 8.52
N LYS A 81 -17.70 13.75 8.30
CA LYS A 81 -18.25 12.40 8.05
C LYS A 81 -17.72 11.79 6.76
N CYS A 82 -17.77 12.51 5.63
CA CYS A 82 -17.30 12.03 4.33
C CYS A 82 -15.80 11.71 4.37
N THR A 83 -14.99 12.60 4.94
CA THR A 83 -13.54 12.37 5.11
C THR A 83 -13.30 11.18 6.05
N GLY A 84 -14.06 11.08 7.15
CA GLY A 84 -14.01 9.95 8.08
C GLY A 84 -14.31 8.61 7.40
N ILE A 85 -15.35 8.57 6.55
CA ILE A 85 -15.72 7.40 5.75
C ILE A 85 -14.60 7.03 4.78
N VAL A 86 -14.01 7.99 4.06
CA VAL A 86 -12.89 7.72 3.13
C VAL A 86 -11.68 7.14 3.86
N PHE A 87 -11.29 7.72 5.01
CA PHE A 87 -10.19 7.21 5.82
C PHE A 87 -10.48 5.81 6.42
N ALA A 88 -11.69 5.59 6.92
CA ALA A 88 -12.10 4.29 7.45
C ALA A 88 -12.16 3.21 6.36
N VAL A 89 -12.73 3.52 5.19
CA VAL A 89 -12.72 2.62 4.02
C VAL A 89 -11.29 2.31 3.61
N HIS A 90 -10.41 3.31 3.52
CA HIS A 90 -9.00 3.11 3.19
C HIS A 90 -8.31 2.15 4.18
N LEU A 91 -8.47 2.39 5.49
CA LEU A 91 -7.92 1.54 6.54
C LEU A 91 -8.41 0.09 6.41
N CYS A 92 -9.72 -0.10 6.24
CA CYS A 92 -10.32 -1.42 6.06
C CYS A 92 -9.76 -2.15 4.84
N VAL A 93 -9.73 -1.53 3.65
CA VAL A 93 -9.21 -2.20 2.43
C VAL A 93 -7.71 -2.42 2.49
N HIS A 94 -6.94 -1.51 3.11
CA HIS A 94 -5.51 -1.68 3.32
C HIS A 94 -5.22 -2.85 4.26
N VAL A 95 -5.86 -2.90 5.44
CA VAL A 95 -5.73 -4.02 6.39
C VAL A 95 -6.12 -5.34 5.74
N MET A 96 -7.19 -5.39 4.94
CA MET A 96 -7.55 -6.59 4.18
C MET A 96 -6.47 -6.97 3.15
N ALA A 97 -5.92 -6.01 2.39
CA ALA A 97 -4.86 -6.26 1.40
C ALA A 97 -3.55 -6.79 2.03
N VAL A 98 -3.19 -6.27 3.21
CA VAL A 98 -2.06 -6.74 4.03
C VAL A 98 -2.33 -8.15 4.57
N SER A 99 -3.55 -8.43 5.05
CA SER A 99 -3.90 -9.66 5.77
C SER A 99 -4.11 -10.90 4.89
N VAL A 100 -4.62 -10.74 3.66
CA VAL A 100 -4.88 -11.86 2.75
C VAL A 100 -3.58 -12.55 2.36
N ASP A 101 -3.56 -13.88 2.44
CA ASP A 101 -2.48 -14.69 1.88
C ASP A 101 -2.65 -14.87 0.35
N PRO A 102 -1.78 -14.27 -0.49
CA PRO A 102 -1.83 -14.38 -1.94
C PRO A 102 -1.23 -15.68 -2.50
N ALA A 103 -0.73 -16.60 -1.65
CA ALA A 103 -0.07 -17.83 -2.09
C ALA A 103 -0.91 -18.64 -3.08
N ASP A 104 -0.27 -19.51 -3.87
CA ASP A 104 -0.96 -20.50 -4.70
C ASP A 104 -1.86 -21.41 -3.83
N TYR A 105 -2.95 -21.93 -4.39
CA TYR A 105 -3.89 -22.81 -3.69
C TYR A 105 -3.19 -24.04 -3.11
N ASN A 106 -2.35 -24.70 -3.91
CA ASN A 106 -1.64 -25.92 -3.49
C ASN A 106 -0.58 -25.61 -2.42
N VAL A 107 0.07 -24.43 -2.49
CA VAL A 107 1.00 -23.96 -1.44
C VAL A 107 0.28 -23.76 -0.11
N ARG A 108 -0.95 -23.24 -0.11
CA ARG A 108 -1.74 -23.07 1.13
C ARG A 108 -2.25 -24.39 1.72
N MET A 109 -2.53 -25.38 0.87
CA MET A 109 -3.01 -26.69 1.30
C MET A 109 -1.89 -27.65 1.77
N LYS A 110 -0.64 -27.34 1.47
CA LYS A 110 0.49 -28.20 1.86
C LYS A 110 0.66 -28.24 3.39
N SER A 111 0.40 -29.42 3.96
CA SER A 111 0.54 -29.69 5.40
C SER A 111 2.00 -29.63 5.87
N SER A 112 2.93 -30.14 5.06
CA SER A 112 4.36 -30.22 5.39
C SER A 112 5.10 -28.89 5.17
N ARG A 113 5.19 -28.09 6.24
CA ARG A 113 6.03 -26.88 6.32
C ARG A 113 7.49 -27.22 6.69
N GLY A 114 8.12 -28.06 5.88
CA GLY A 114 9.55 -28.36 6.01
C GLY A 114 10.44 -27.17 5.57
N PRO A 115 11.74 -27.17 5.90
CA PRO A 115 12.68 -26.18 5.40
C PRO A 115 12.72 -26.21 3.86
N VAL A 116 12.61 -25.04 3.25
CA VAL A 116 12.66 -24.86 1.79
C VAL A 116 14.09 -25.16 1.31
N PRO A 117 14.33 -26.16 0.44
CA PRO A 117 15.67 -26.49 -0.05
C PRO A 117 16.29 -25.31 -0.81
N ALA A 118 17.62 -25.26 -0.92
CA ALA A 118 18.28 -24.32 -1.82
C ALA A 118 17.99 -24.68 -3.29
N PHE A 119 17.84 -23.68 -4.17
CA PHE A 119 17.57 -23.95 -5.58
C PHE A 119 18.85 -24.40 -6.31
N ASP A 120 18.88 -25.67 -6.71
CA ASP A 120 20.00 -26.27 -7.42
C ASP A 120 19.88 -26.06 -8.94
N ARG A 121 20.62 -25.08 -9.45
CA ARG A 121 20.70 -24.75 -10.87
C ARG A 121 21.30 -25.85 -11.75
N SER A 122 22.03 -26.82 -11.18
CA SER A 122 22.57 -27.94 -11.95
C SER A 122 21.50 -28.97 -12.32
N LYS A 123 20.39 -29.00 -11.55
CA LYS A 123 19.27 -29.93 -11.74
C LYS A 123 18.09 -29.31 -12.47
N HIS A 124 17.86 -28.01 -12.26
CA HIS A 124 16.71 -27.28 -12.79
C HIS A 124 17.17 -25.93 -13.36
N ALA A 125 16.78 -25.62 -14.59
CA ALA A 125 17.01 -24.33 -15.21
C ALA A 125 16.15 -23.23 -14.56
N HIS A 126 14.95 -23.59 -14.09
CA HIS A 126 13.97 -22.67 -13.52
C HIS A 126 13.37 -23.17 -12.20
N VAL A 127 13.04 -22.23 -11.30
CA VAL A 127 12.39 -22.51 -10.01
C VAL A 127 11.01 -23.17 -10.17
N ILE A 128 10.38 -22.96 -11.34
CA ILE A 128 9.13 -23.61 -11.74
C ILE A 128 9.31 -24.16 -13.15
N GLU A 129 9.15 -25.47 -13.33
CA GLU A 129 9.18 -26.18 -14.62
C GLU A 129 7.96 -27.09 -14.70
N ASN A 130 7.32 -27.20 -15.86
CA ASN A 130 6.13 -28.05 -16.05
C ASN A 130 5.01 -27.86 -15.00
N CYS A 131 4.82 -26.62 -14.54
CA CYS A 131 3.91 -26.25 -13.44
C CYS A 131 4.26 -26.82 -12.05
N HIS A 132 5.43 -27.42 -11.85
CA HIS A 132 5.95 -27.82 -10.54
C HIS A 132 6.95 -26.80 -9.99
N CYS A 133 6.87 -26.46 -8.71
CA CYS A 133 7.87 -25.59 -8.06
C CYS A 133 8.83 -26.36 -7.15
N TYR A 134 10.11 -26.43 -7.51
CA TYR A 134 11.12 -27.19 -6.76
C TYR A 134 11.57 -26.54 -5.44
N LEU A 135 11.25 -25.26 -5.20
CA LEU A 135 11.43 -24.64 -3.88
C LEU A 135 10.26 -24.99 -2.95
N CYS A 136 9.02 -24.76 -3.41
CA CYS A 136 7.83 -25.08 -2.62
C CYS A 136 7.56 -26.60 -2.53
N GLN A 137 8.17 -27.40 -3.41
CA GLN A 137 7.98 -28.84 -3.58
C GLN A 137 6.49 -29.18 -3.72
N VAL A 138 5.83 -28.54 -4.70
CA VAL A 138 4.40 -28.66 -4.98
C VAL A 138 4.08 -28.15 -6.39
N ASP A 139 3.06 -28.74 -7.02
CA ASP A 139 2.49 -28.23 -8.27
C ASP A 139 1.76 -26.91 -8.04
N VAL A 140 1.79 -26.01 -9.01
CA VAL A 140 1.26 -24.65 -8.96
C VAL A 140 0.56 -24.28 -10.26
N GLY A 141 -0.27 -23.23 -10.24
CA GLY A 141 -0.95 -22.77 -11.45
C GLY A 141 0.02 -22.31 -12.57
N PRO A 142 -0.39 -22.39 -13.86
CA PRO A 142 0.47 -22.02 -15.00
C PRO A 142 0.82 -20.53 -15.10
N LYS A 143 0.26 -19.69 -14.21
CA LYS A 143 0.56 -18.26 -14.06
C LYS A 143 1.16 -17.93 -12.69
N SER A 144 1.51 -18.95 -11.91
CA SER A 144 2.08 -18.78 -10.58
C SER A 144 3.58 -18.56 -10.69
N LYS A 145 4.12 -17.67 -9.85
CA LYS A 145 5.57 -17.40 -9.76
C LYS A 145 6.03 -17.52 -8.32
N HIS A 146 7.26 -17.97 -8.12
CA HIS A 146 7.90 -18.02 -6.81
C HIS A 146 8.47 -16.64 -6.45
N CYS A 147 8.07 -16.09 -5.29
CA CYS A 147 8.64 -14.87 -4.75
C CYS A 147 9.68 -15.22 -3.67
N SER A 148 10.96 -14.96 -3.93
CA SER A 148 12.04 -15.24 -2.96
C SER A 148 11.94 -14.38 -1.70
N SER A 149 11.46 -13.13 -1.79
CA SER A 149 11.23 -12.29 -0.60
C SER A 149 10.21 -12.88 0.38
N CYS A 150 9.22 -13.63 -0.14
CA CYS A 150 8.19 -14.28 0.67
C CYS A 150 8.44 -15.79 0.88
N ASN A 151 9.38 -16.39 0.13
CA ASN A 151 9.58 -17.83 -0.02
C ASN A 151 8.25 -18.60 -0.20
N LYS A 152 7.50 -18.23 -1.25
CA LYS A 152 6.28 -18.93 -1.67
C LYS A 152 5.93 -18.68 -3.13
N CYS A 153 5.20 -19.61 -3.74
CA CYS A 153 4.52 -19.35 -5.00
C CYS A 153 3.21 -18.59 -4.77
N VAL A 154 2.90 -17.67 -5.68
CA VAL A 154 1.73 -16.79 -5.66
C VAL A 154 0.99 -16.94 -6.99
N ALA A 155 -0.31 -17.17 -6.93
CA ALA A 155 -1.14 -17.37 -8.11
C ALA A 155 -1.42 -16.05 -8.84
N ASN A 156 -1.20 -16.02 -10.16
CA ASN A 156 -1.17 -14.79 -10.97
C ASN A 156 -0.30 -13.71 -10.29
N PHE A 157 0.96 -14.04 -10.00
CA PHE A 157 1.88 -13.11 -9.33
C PHE A 157 2.08 -11.86 -10.18
N ASP A 158 1.80 -10.73 -9.56
CA ASP A 158 2.00 -9.39 -10.11
C ASP A 158 3.34 -8.85 -9.60
N HIS A 159 3.43 -8.51 -8.30
CA HIS A 159 4.67 -8.05 -7.68
C HIS A 159 4.76 -8.37 -6.17
N HIS A 160 5.93 -8.16 -5.57
CA HIS A 160 6.10 -8.11 -4.11
C HIS A 160 6.01 -6.66 -3.63
N CYS A 161 4.94 -6.32 -2.91
CA CYS A 161 4.68 -4.95 -2.47
C CYS A 161 5.32 -4.67 -1.11
N ARG A 162 6.39 -3.88 -1.11
CA ARG A 162 7.10 -3.46 0.12
C ARG A 162 6.25 -2.58 1.05
N TRP A 163 5.24 -1.90 0.51
CA TRP A 163 4.28 -1.08 1.29
C TRP A 163 3.23 -1.91 2.02
N LEU A 164 2.83 -3.07 1.46
CA LEU A 164 1.98 -4.06 2.13
C LEU A 164 2.78 -5.09 2.92
N ASN A 165 4.11 -5.12 2.76
CA ASN A 165 5.01 -6.20 3.18
C ASN A 165 4.51 -7.59 2.73
N ASN A 166 3.84 -7.67 1.59
CA ASN A 166 3.14 -8.86 1.10
C ASN A 166 3.21 -8.92 -0.43
N CYS A 167 3.00 -10.10 -1.01
CA CYS A 167 2.82 -10.18 -2.46
C CYS A 167 1.45 -9.67 -2.89
N VAL A 168 1.38 -9.19 -4.12
CA VAL A 168 0.12 -8.92 -4.83
C VAL A 168 -0.07 -10.02 -5.88
N GLY A 169 -1.24 -10.64 -5.86
CA GLY A 169 -1.64 -11.70 -6.77
C GLY A 169 -3.15 -11.86 -6.81
N SER A 170 -3.63 -12.96 -7.41
CA SER A 170 -5.06 -13.16 -7.73
C SER A 170 -6.04 -12.88 -6.58
N ARG A 171 -5.68 -13.23 -5.34
CA ARG A 171 -6.56 -13.13 -4.16
C ARG A 171 -6.66 -11.74 -3.55
N ASN A 172 -5.65 -10.88 -3.74
CA ASN A 172 -5.61 -9.54 -3.12
C ASN A 172 -5.43 -8.39 -4.13
N TYR A 173 -5.28 -8.64 -5.43
CA TYR A 173 -5.14 -7.59 -6.46
C TYR A 173 -6.25 -6.53 -6.41
N ARG A 174 -7.51 -6.95 -6.26
CA ARG A 174 -8.65 -6.00 -6.11
C ARG A 174 -8.53 -5.17 -4.83
N LEU A 175 -8.18 -5.78 -3.71
CA LEU A 175 -8.00 -5.09 -2.42
C LEU A 175 -6.83 -4.08 -2.49
N PHE A 176 -5.74 -4.45 -3.15
CA PHE A 176 -4.62 -3.57 -3.44
C PHE A 176 -5.05 -2.36 -4.30
N LEU A 177 -5.75 -2.57 -5.41
CA LEU A 177 -6.25 -1.46 -6.25
C LEU A 177 -7.23 -0.56 -5.48
N HIS A 178 -8.16 -1.13 -4.70
CA HIS A 178 -9.04 -0.34 -3.84
C HIS A 178 -8.25 0.43 -2.76
N SER A 179 -7.16 -0.12 -2.23
CA SER A 179 -6.27 0.58 -1.30
C SER A 179 -5.56 1.76 -1.96
N VAL A 180 -5.05 1.61 -3.20
CA VAL A 180 -4.45 2.71 -3.97
C VAL A 180 -5.47 3.82 -4.27
N VAL A 181 -6.67 3.46 -4.76
CA VAL A 181 -7.71 4.45 -5.10
C VAL A 181 -8.24 5.17 -3.85
N SER A 182 -8.48 4.46 -2.75
CA SER A 182 -8.92 5.08 -1.49
C SER A 182 -7.83 5.93 -0.84
N ALA A 183 -6.55 5.55 -0.96
CA ALA A 183 -5.43 6.38 -0.55
C ALA A 183 -5.40 7.69 -1.35
N LEU A 184 -5.56 7.60 -2.68
CA LEU A 184 -5.56 8.75 -3.56
C LEU A 184 -6.70 9.72 -3.19
N LEU A 185 -7.92 9.22 -2.97
CA LEU A 185 -9.06 10.03 -2.51
C LEU A 185 -8.81 10.69 -1.15
N GLY A 186 -8.25 9.96 -0.18
CA GLY A 186 -7.90 10.51 1.14
C GLY A 186 -6.84 11.61 1.06
N VAL A 187 -5.78 11.39 0.27
CA VAL A 187 -4.72 12.38 0.03
C VAL A 187 -5.25 13.61 -0.72
N CYS A 188 -6.16 13.45 -1.70
CA CYS A 188 -6.82 14.58 -2.37
C CYS A 188 -7.60 15.46 -1.37
N LEU A 189 -8.39 14.86 -0.48
CA LEU A 189 -9.15 15.61 0.52
C LEU A 189 -8.23 16.38 1.47
N VAL A 190 -7.18 15.73 1.97
CA VAL A 190 -6.18 16.38 2.83
C VAL A 190 -5.46 17.51 2.09
N LEU A 191 -5.07 17.31 0.83
CA LEU A 191 -4.44 18.32 0.00
C LEU A 191 -5.33 19.54 -0.19
N VAL A 192 -6.62 19.35 -0.49
CA VAL A 192 -7.60 20.44 -0.61
C VAL A 192 -7.74 21.21 0.71
N PHE A 193 -7.97 20.53 1.83
CA PHE A 193 -8.18 21.20 3.12
C PHE A 193 -6.91 21.89 3.65
N ALA A 194 -5.74 21.25 3.54
CA ALA A 194 -4.48 21.84 3.97
C ALA A 194 -4.08 23.03 3.10
N SER A 195 -4.29 22.96 1.77
CA SER A 195 -4.04 24.10 0.87
C SER A 195 -5.01 25.26 1.14
N TYR A 196 -6.29 24.96 1.38
CA TYR A 196 -7.29 25.96 1.74
C TYR A 196 -6.92 26.70 3.03
N VAL A 197 -6.58 25.97 4.10
CA VAL A 197 -6.14 26.55 5.39
C VAL A 197 -4.84 27.34 5.22
N PHE A 198 -3.87 26.83 4.43
CA PHE A 198 -2.63 27.56 4.16
C PHE A 198 -2.90 28.91 3.46
N ILE A 199 -3.69 28.90 2.39
CA ILE A 199 -4.00 30.10 1.59
C ILE A 199 -4.77 31.13 2.43
N GLU A 200 -5.87 30.72 3.07
CA GLU A 200 -6.71 31.65 3.85
C GLU A 200 -6.01 32.17 5.11
N PHE A 201 -5.03 31.45 5.67
CA PHE A 201 -4.21 31.98 6.77
C PHE A 201 -3.44 33.25 6.36
N PHE A 202 -3.01 33.35 5.10
CA PHE A 202 -2.31 34.53 4.57
C PHE A 202 -3.24 35.56 3.92
N LEU A 203 -4.41 35.15 3.41
CA LEU A 203 -5.38 36.08 2.80
C LEU A 203 -6.31 36.74 3.83
N ASP A 204 -6.97 35.93 4.67
CA ASP A 204 -7.94 36.39 5.66
C ASP A 204 -8.03 35.39 6.83
N PRO A 205 -7.13 35.47 7.81
CA PRO A 205 -7.13 34.57 8.96
C PRO A 205 -8.38 34.69 9.84
N SER A 206 -9.24 35.70 9.66
CA SER A 206 -10.49 35.81 10.41
C SER A 206 -11.48 34.69 10.06
N LYS A 207 -11.50 34.22 8.80
CA LYS A 207 -12.32 33.09 8.34
C LYS A 207 -11.99 31.78 9.06
N LEU A 208 -10.73 31.57 9.42
CA LEU A 208 -10.27 30.38 10.14
C LEU A 208 -10.56 30.45 11.66
N ARG A 209 -10.90 31.64 12.19
CA ARG A 209 -11.17 31.90 13.61
C ARG A 209 -12.66 31.93 13.93
N THR A 210 -13.47 31.08 13.27
CA THR A 210 -14.94 31.05 13.44
C THR A 210 -15.44 30.23 14.64
N ASP A 211 -14.56 29.49 15.32
CA ASP A 211 -14.92 28.70 16.51
C ASP A 211 -15.07 29.56 17.78
N LYS A 212 -15.94 29.11 18.70
CA LYS A 212 -16.24 29.80 19.97
C LYS A 212 -15.01 30.10 20.84
N HIS A 213 -13.93 29.32 20.76
CA HIS A 213 -12.73 29.55 21.57
C HIS A 213 -11.92 30.79 21.14
N PHE A 214 -12.21 31.35 19.95
CA PHE A 214 -11.65 32.61 19.47
C PHE A 214 -12.51 33.84 19.84
N LEU A 215 -13.77 33.65 20.25
CA LEU A 215 -14.65 34.75 20.64
C LEU A 215 -14.15 35.41 21.94
N GLY A 216 -14.07 36.75 21.93
CA GLY A 216 -13.64 37.54 23.08
C GLY A 216 -12.13 37.57 23.35
N LYS A 217 -11.28 37.01 22.47
CA LYS A 217 -9.81 37.06 22.61
C LYS A 217 -9.14 37.78 21.43
N ASN A 218 -8.69 39.01 21.69
CA ASN A 218 -7.94 39.83 20.74
C ASN A 218 -6.45 39.43 20.60
N GLU A 219 -6.00 38.36 21.24
CA GLU A 219 -4.64 37.83 21.08
C GLU A 219 -4.46 37.19 19.70
N THR A 220 -3.99 37.97 18.72
CA THR A 220 -3.74 37.53 17.34
C THR A 220 -2.65 36.46 17.22
N GLY A 221 -1.69 36.43 18.16
CA GLY A 221 -0.61 35.46 18.20
C GLY A 221 -1.01 34.05 18.67
N VAL A 222 -2.16 33.90 19.34
CA VAL A 222 -2.61 32.62 19.91
C VAL A 222 -3.64 31.96 19.00
N TRP A 223 -3.42 30.69 18.72
CA TRP A 223 -4.31 29.83 17.93
C TRP A 223 -4.66 28.55 18.67
N PHE A 224 -5.70 27.86 18.21
CA PHE A 224 -6.17 26.61 18.79
C PHE A 224 -6.18 25.49 17.74
N VAL A 225 -5.69 24.31 18.14
CA VAL A 225 -5.73 23.07 17.37
C VAL A 225 -6.44 21.98 18.18
N PHE A 226 -6.95 20.93 17.53
CA PHE A 226 -7.79 19.88 18.15
C PHE A 226 -9.09 20.41 18.78
N LEU A 227 -9.61 21.51 18.24
CA LEU A 227 -10.83 22.22 18.65
C LEU A 227 -12.03 21.35 19.08
N PRO A 228 -12.43 20.28 18.35
CA PRO A 228 -13.61 19.49 18.72
C PRO A 228 -13.36 18.44 19.83
N VAL A 229 -12.12 18.22 20.27
CA VAL A 229 -11.78 17.15 21.24
C VAL A 229 -11.00 17.67 22.44
N ALA A 230 -9.91 18.40 22.21
CA ALA A 230 -9.01 18.88 23.25
C ALA A 230 -8.29 20.14 22.74
N PRO A 231 -8.89 21.35 22.86
CA PRO A 231 -8.34 22.57 22.28
C PRO A 231 -6.97 22.94 22.90
N LEU A 232 -5.90 22.68 22.16
CA LEU A 232 -4.53 23.02 22.55
C LEU A 232 -4.14 24.39 22.01
N ARG A 233 -3.54 25.23 22.85
CA ARG A 233 -2.96 26.52 22.43
C ARG A 233 -1.71 26.29 21.59
N SER A 234 -1.58 27.01 20.50
CA SER A 234 -0.42 27.03 19.60
C SER A 234 -0.06 28.46 19.21
N ALA A 235 1.20 28.69 18.84
CA ALA A 235 1.62 29.94 18.23
C ALA A 235 1.10 30.01 16.78
N ALA A 236 0.75 31.21 16.30
CA ALA A 236 0.19 31.43 14.97
C ALA A 236 0.99 30.75 13.84
N ALA A 237 2.32 30.80 13.89
CA ALA A 237 3.21 30.21 12.88
C ALA A 237 3.14 28.68 12.76
N VAL A 238 2.60 27.97 13.77
CA VAL A 238 2.49 26.50 13.75
C VAL A 238 1.52 26.02 12.67
N ILE A 239 0.42 26.75 12.43
CA ILE A 239 -0.61 26.37 11.46
C ILE A 239 -0.10 26.42 10.01
N PRO A 240 0.44 27.53 9.48
CA PRO A 240 0.96 27.57 8.11
C PRO A 240 2.18 26.65 7.94
N GLY A 241 3.01 26.48 8.97
CA GLY A 241 4.12 25.51 8.95
C GLY A 241 3.64 24.07 8.80
N LEU A 242 2.68 23.64 9.63
CA LEU A 242 2.08 22.31 9.55
C LEU A 242 1.31 22.10 8.24
N ALA A 243 0.61 23.12 7.75
CA ALA A 243 -0.08 23.07 6.46
C ALA A 243 0.90 22.93 5.29
N ALA A 244 2.02 23.68 5.27
CA ALA A 244 3.06 23.55 4.23
C ALA A 244 3.70 22.16 4.20
N VAL A 245 4.04 21.59 5.36
CA VAL A 245 4.56 20.22 5.47
C VAL A 245 3.51 19.20 4.99
N THR A 246 2.25 19.36 5.39
CA THR A 246 1.15 18.48 4.95
C THR A 246 0.95 18.55 3.44
N VAL A 247 0.90 19.75 2.85
CA VAL A 247 0.74 19.96 1.40
C VAL A 247 1.90 19.32 0.64
N SER A 248 3.15 19.50 1.09
CA SER A 248 4.32 18.89 0.47
C SER A 248 4.27 17.36 0.49
N LEU A 249 3.94 16.77 1.64
CA LEU A 249 3.80 15.31 1.78
C LEU A 249 2.61 14.75 0.99
N ALA A 250 1.50 15.49 0.95
CA ALA A 250 0.30 15.11 0.20
C ALA A 250 0.52 15.18 -1.32
N LEU A 251 1.20 16.22 -1.83
CA LEU A 251 1.58 16.33 -3.24
C LEU A 251 2.51 15.18 -3.67
N LEU A 252 3.55 14.89 -2.87
CA LEU A 252 4.44 13.75 -3.14
C LEU A 252 3.68 12.42 -3.15
N SER A 253 2.80 12.20 -2.16
CA SER A 253 1.97 11.00 -2.07
C SER A 253 1.00 10.88 -3.25
N PHE A 254 0.37 11.99 -3.65
CA PHE A 254 -0.55 12.05 -4.79
C PHE A 254 0.16 11.69 -6.10
N VAL A 255 1.33 12.28 -6.38
CA VAL A 255 2.10 11.99 -7.60
C VAL A 255 2.52 10.51 -7.65
N LEU A 256 3.01 9.95 -6.54
CA LEU A 256 3.42 8.54 -6.46
C LEU A 256 2.23 7.58 -6.63
N LEU A 257 1.08 7.88 -6.01
CA LEU A 257 -0.15 7.09 -6.13
C LEU A 257 -0.76 7.18 -7.54
N CYS A 258 -0.78 8.37 -8.15
CA CYS A 258 -1.18 8.55 -9.54
C CYS A 258 -0.29 7.75 -10.49
N HIS A 259 1.03 7.86 -10.37
CA HIS A 259 1.97 7.09 -11.19
C HIS A 259 1.73 5.57 -11.06
N LEU A 260 1.56 5.07 -9.84
CA LEU A 260 1.24 3.67 -9.58
C LEU A 260 -0.10 3.25 -10.21
N LEU A 261 -1.14 4.08 -10.07
CA LEU A 261 -2.47 3.80 -10.61
C LEU A 261 -2.45 3.79 -12.15
N PHE A 262 -1.82 4.78 -12.79
CA PHE A 262 -1.65 4.82 -14.24
C PHE A 262 -0.85 3.63 -14.76
N PHE A 263 0.21 3.20 -14.07
CA PHE A 263 0.96 1.99 -14.41
C PHE A 263 0.08 0.74 -14.40
N HIS A 264 -0.77 0.56 -13.39
CA HIS A 264 -1.70 -0.58 -13.34
C HIS A 264 -2.84 -0.49 -14.37
N ILE A 265 -3.34 0.71 -14.69
CA ILE A 265 -4.30 0.91 -15.79
C ILE A 265 -3.65 0.53 -17.12
N TYR A 266 -2.46 1.05 -17.40
CA TYR A 266 -1.69 0.74 -18.61
C TYR A 266 -1.42 -0.77 -18.76
N LEU A 267 -0.98 -1.44 -17.70
CA LEU A 267 -0.77 -2.88 -17.71
C LEU A 267 -2.06 -3.65 -18.01
N ASN A 268 -3.19 -3.26 -17.39
CA ASN A 268 -4.47 -3.90 -17.68
C ASN A 268 -4.83 -3.74 -19.17
N GLU A 269 -4.80 -2.52 -19.73
CA GLU A 269 -5.13 -2.26 -21.14
C GLU A 269 -4.18 -2.98 -22.11
N MET A 270 -2.87 -3.01 -21.83
CA MET A 270 -1.89 -3.73 -22.64
C MET A 270 -2.12 -5.26 -22.60
N ILE A 271 -2.49 -5.81 -21.44
CA ILE A 271 -2.85 -7.23 -21.31
C ILE A 271 -4.16 -7.52 -22.07
N TRP A 272 -5.19 -6.68 -21.93
CA TRP A 272 -6.46 -6.84 -22.63
C TRP A 272 -6.31 -6.79 -24.16
N THR A 273 -5.55 -5.82 -24.68
CA THR A 273 -5.26 -5.70 -26.11
C THR A 273 -4.42 -6.87 -26.62
N THR A 274 -3.42 -7.34 -25.85
CA THR A 274 -2.62 -8.51 -26.22
C THR A 274 -3.47 -9.79 -26.27
N VAL A 275 -4.34 -10.03 -25.28
CA VAL A 275 -5.25 -11.19 -25.26
C VAL A 275 -6.28 -11.14 -26.39
N ARG A 276 -6.73 -9.93 -26.79
CA ARG A 276 -7.63 -9.75 -27.94
C ARG A 276 -6.91 -9.98 -29.28
N LYS A 277 -5.66 -9.55 -29.40
CA LYS A 277 -4.84 -9.69 -30.62
C LYS A 277 -4.29 -11.10 -30.82
N TYR A 278 -4.04 -11.84 -29.73
CA TYR A 278 -3.56 -13.22 -29.74
C TYR A 278 -4.43 -14.11 -28.85
N PRO A 279 -5.51 -14.71 -29.39
CA PRO A 279 -6.33 -15.66 -28.64
C PRO A 279 -5.51 -16.88 -28.17
N ARG A 280 -5.95 -17.54 -27.10
CA ARG A 280 -5.20 -18.61 -26.42
C ARG A 280 -4.86 -19.81 -27.33
N THR A 281 -5.63 -20.03 -28.39
CA THR A 281 -5.34 -21.02 -29.44
C THR A 281 -4.03 -20.71 -30.16
N THR A 282 -3.86 -19.48 -30.64
CA THR A 282 -2.62 -19.01 -31.26
C THR A 282 -1.45 -19.05 -30.27
N GLN A 283 -1.67 -18.64 -29.01
CA GLN A 283 -0.63 -18.66 -27.98
C GLN A 283 -0.17 -20.08 -27.60
N ARG A 284 -1.09 -21.06 -27.55
CA ARG A 284 -0.73 -22.48 -27.37
C ARG A 284 0.09 -23.01 -28.53
N ASN A 285 -0.32 -22.72 -29.77
CA ASN A 285 0.38 -23.17 -30.97
C ASN A 285 1.82 -22.65 -31.01
N TRP A 286 2.06 -21.35 -30.73
CA TRP A 286 3.43 -20.83 -30.59
C TRP A 286 4.24 -21.55 -29.48
N SER A 287 3.61 -21.93 -28.36
CA SER A 287 4.29 -22.69 -27.28
C SER A 287 4.51 -24.19 -27.56
N MET A 288 3.94 -24.72 -28.65
CA MET A 288 4.24 -26.06 -29.19
C MET A 288 5.31 -25.95 -30.27
N VAL A 289 5.17 -25.02 -31.22
CA VAL A 289 6.17 -24.74 -32.26
C VAL A 289 7.53 -24.38 -31.66
N LEU A 290 7.58 -23.57 -30.59
CA LEU A 290 8.82 -23.26 -29.87
C LEU A 290 9.38 -24.43 -29.03
N ARG A 291 8.63 -25.51 -28.85
CA ARG A 291 9.13 -26.77 -28.28
C ARG A 291 9.66 -27.74 -29.34
N GLU A 292 9.10 -27.69 -30.55
CA GLU A 292 9.61 -28.44 -31.72
C GLU A 292 10.86 -27.79 -32.33
N LEU A 293 11.09 -26.50 -32.06
CA LEU A 293 12.27 -25.73 -32.50
C LEU A 293 13.33 -25.51 -31.40
N GLY A 294 13.28 -26.26 -30.31
CA GLY A 294 14.41 -26.35 -29.37
C GLY A 294 15.60 -27.06 -30.03
N PRO A 295 16.85 -26.74 -29.65
CA PRO A 295 18.02 -27.37 -30.25
C PRO A 295 18.03 -28.89 -29.98
N GLN A 296 18.40 -29.67 -30.99
CA GLN A 296 18.80 -31.07 -30.87
C GLN A 296 20.13 -31.19 -30.11
#